data_AF-A0A554MW69-F1
#
_entry.id   AF-A0A554MW69-F1
#
_cell.length_a   1.000
_cell.length_b   1.000
_cell.length_c   1.000
_cell.angle_alpha   90.00
_cell.angle_beta   90.00
_cell.angle_gamma   90.00
#
_symmetry.space_group_name_H-M   'P 1'
#
loop_
_entity.id
_entity.type
_entity.pdbx_description
1 polymer ?
#
loop_
_entity_poly.entity_id
_entity_poly.type
_entity_poly.pdbx_seq_one_letter_code
_entity_poly.pdbx_strand_id
1 'polypeptide(L)'
;MTAYGRALDGSAALDDLADGWGVGFNGDVLLAIEDVPLAETTIGELPDEVMADLPEDIRAGVSDVTLAEAPTEFGGRLRTALPASVQDLLHQIESKVHDGTIYAYVGLEAGDCTGTAVLETPGDREVGYVVHGPYETWRRIIDGRPAVSAVLSGDLGVTGNRLRLLRYASVLQLLGDIAAEVETTHLFPGGTAHPGEVVLDEAVRQPVILGRLAERQVSLATKALSPF
;
A
#
# COMPACT_ATOMS: atom_id res chain seq x y z
N MET A 1 -6.03 -4.58 -2.53
CA MET A 1 -5.40 -5.81 -1.98
C MET A 1 -5.44 -7.00 -2.93
N THR A 2 -6.57 -7.39 -3.54
CA THR A 2 -6.63 -8.57 -4.42
C THR A 2 -5.67 -8.51 -5.62
N ALA A 3 -5.55 -7.36 -6.28
CA ALA A 3 -4.60 -7.18 -7.38
C ALA A 3 -3.14 -7.30 -6.91
N TYR A 4 -2.84 -6.72 -5.74
CA TYR A 4 -1.53 -6.82 -5.11
C TYR A 4 -1.17 -8.26 -4.70
N GLY A 5 -2.08 -8.99 -4.05
CA GLY A 5 -1.87 -10.40 -3.73
C GLY A 5 -1.56 -11.24 -4.96
N ARG A 6 -2.33 -11.07 -6.05
CA ARG A 6 -2.05 -11.74 -7.33
C ARG A 6 -0.68 -11.37 -7.91
N ALA A 7 -0.26 -10.12 -7.77
CA ALA A 7 1.04 -9.66 -8.25
C ALA A 7 2.19 -10.26 -7.42
N LEU A 8 2.00 -10.42 -6.11
CA LEU A 8 2.92 -11.14 -5.23
C LEU A 8 3.02 -12.62 -5.62
N ASP A 9 1.88 -13.31 -5.73
CA ASP A 9 1.81 -14.74 -6.09
C ASP A 9 2.42 -15.05 -7.47
N GLY A 10 2.47 -14.07 -8.37
CA GLY A 10 3.04 -14.21 -9.71
C GLY A 10 4.52 -13.84 -9.81
N SER A 11 5.16 -13.43 -8.71
CA SER A 11 6.50 -12.86 -8.74
C SER A 11 7.58 -13.90 -8.47
N ALA A 12 8.19 -14.43 -9.53
CA ALA A 12 9.35 -15.33 -9.41
C ALA A 12 10.53 -14.71 -8.64
N ALA A 13 10.69 -13.38 -8.71
CA ALA A 13 11.72 -12.69 -7.92
C ALA A 13 11.42 -12.73 -6.42
N LEU A 14 10.13 -12.77 -6.04
CA LEU A 14 9.73 -12.89 -4.65
C LEU A 14 10.01 -14.31 -4.16
N ASP A 15 9.65 -15.32 -4.95
CA ASP A 15 9.94 -16.73 -4.67
C ASP A 15 11.43 -16.93 -4.36
N ASP A 16 12.30 -16.40 -5.22
CA ASP A 16 13.76 -16.53 -5.09
C ASP A 16 14.32 -15.75 -3.89
N LEU A 17 13.91 -14.50 -3.69
CA LEU A 17 14.47 -13.63 -2.65
C LEU A 17 13.91 -13.92 -1.25
N ALA A 18 12.71 -14.47 -1.17
CA ALA A 18 12.00 -14.74 0.09
C ALA A 18 11.93 -16.23 0.46
N ASP A 19 12.64 -17.14 -0.23
CA ASP A 19 12.75 -18.58 0.12
C ASP A 19 13.09 -18.82 1.60
N GLY A 20 13.93 -17.97 2.20
CA GLY A 20 14.29 -18.05 3.62
C GLY A 20 13.43 -17.21 4.57
N TRP A 21 12.44 -16.46 4.08
CA TRP A 21 11.57 -15.60 4.86
C TRP A 21 10.40 -16.41 5.45
N GLY A 22 9.99 -16.13 6.69
CA GLY A 22 8.93 -16.91 7.36
C GLY A 22 9.33 -18.34 7.74
N VAL A 23 10.50 -18.84 7.31
CA VAL A 23 10.97 -20.17 7.68
C VAL A 23 11.60 -20.14 9.08
N GLY A 24 10.91 -20.75 10.04
CA GLY A 24 11.36 -20.79 11.44
C GLY A 24 11.12 -19.50 12.22
N PHE A 25 10.25 -18.61 11.70
CA PHE A 25 9.71 -17.44 12.40
C PHE A 25 8.42 -16.97 11.71
N ASN A 26 7.59 -16.18 12.38
CA ASN A 26 6.43 -15.59 11.71
C ASN A 26 6.90 -14.54 10.69
N GLY A 27 6.67 -14.79 9.40
CA GLY A 27 7.03 -13.89 8.29
C GLY A 27 5.96 -12.85 7.96
N ASP A 28 4.79 -12.93 8.60
CA ASP A 28 3.68 -12.06 8.28
C ASP A 28 3.99 -10.60 8.64
N VAL A 29 3.51 -9.71 7.76
CA VAL A 29 3.73 -8.28 7.86
C VAL A 29 2.38 -7.58 7.99
N LEU A 30 2.26 -6.74 9.01
CA LEU A 30 1.19 -5.78 9.14
C LEU A 30 1.70 -4.40 8.72
N LEU A 31 1.07 -3.79 7.73
CA LEU A 31 1.31 -2.41 7.32
C LEU A 31 0.29 -1.53 8.05
N ALA A 32 0.76 -0.60 8.87
CA ALA A 32 -0.06 0.41 9.53
C ALA A 32 0.14 1.75 8.81
N ILE A 33 -0.90 2.17 8.09
CA ILE A 33 -0.94 3.41 7.32
C ILE A 33 -1.60 4.44 8.22
N GLU A 34 -0.76 5.21 8.90
CA GLU A 34 -1.14 6.22 9.88
C GLU A 34 -1.48 7.56 9.20
N ASP A 35 -2.06 8.50 9.94
CA ASP A 35 -2.31 9.87 9.48
C ASP A 35 -3.09 9.96 8.15
N VAL A 36 -4.11 9.12 7.97
CA VAL A 36 -4.98 9.18 6.79
C VAL A 36 -5.75 10.52 6.82
N PRO A 37 -5.70 11.35 5.76
CA PRO A 37 -6.15 12.75 5.80
C PRO A 37 -7.68 12.92 5.66
N LEU A 38 -8.45 12.13 6.41
CA LEU A 38 -9.92 12.13 6.36
C LEU A 38 -10.56 13.44 6.84
N ALA A 39 -9.93 14.11 7.79
CA ALA A 39 -10.44 15.36 8.36
C ALA A 39 -10.16 16.58 7.47
N GLU A 40 -9.22 16.46 6.53
CA GLU A 40 -8.81 17.55 5.65
C GLU A 40 -9.41 17.41 4.26
N THR A 41 -9.58 16.18 3.79
CA THR A 41 -10.11 15.90 2.46
C THR A 41 -11.63 15.94 2.43
N THR A 42 -12.17 16.75 1.54
CA THR A 42 -13.60 16.87 1.32
C THR A 42 -14.09 15.95 0.20
N ILE A 43 -15.39 15.68 0.18
CA ILE A 43 -15.99 14.85 -0.87
C ILE A 43 -15.85 15.49 -2.26
N GLY A 44 -15.80 16.82 -2.33
CA GLY A 44 -15.57 17.54 -3.59
C GLY A 44 -14.17 17.35 -4.17
N GLU A 45 -13.19 16.93 -3.36
CA GLU A 45 -11.80 16.69 -3.77
C GLU A 45 -11.56 15.26 -4.25
N LEU A 46 -12.56 14.37 -4.12
CA LEU A 46 -12.46 13.00 -4.58
C LEU A 46 -12.29 12.92 -6.11
N PRO A 47 -11.59 11.89 -6.62
CA PRO A 47 -11.46 11.68 -8.05
C PRO A 47 -12.82 11.61 -8.76
N ASP A 48 -12.91 12.17 -9.97
CA ASP A 48 -14.13 12.19 -10.78
C ASP A 48 -14.73 10.80 -10.99
N GLU A 49 -13.89 9.76 -11.07
CA GLU A 49 -14.31 8.36 -11.18
C GLU A 49 -15.18 7.90 -10.01
N VAL A 50 -14.87 8.35 -8.80
CA VAL A 50 -15.64 8.04 -7.59
C VAL A 50 -16.97 8.80 -7.61
N MET A 51 -16.93 10.03 -8.13
CA MET A 51 -18.03 10.99 -8.12
C MET A 51 -18.94 10.94 -9.35
N ALA A 52 -18.59 10.16 -10.38
CA ALA A 52 -19.14 10.24 -11.73
C ALA A 52 -20.67 10.13 -11.78
N ASP A 53 -21.24 9.27 -10.95
CA ASP A 53 -22.67 8.96 -10.94
C ASP A 53 -23.50 9.89 -10.03
N LEU A 54 -22.88 10.88 -9.39
CA LEU A 54 -23.56 11.77 -8.46
C LEU A 54 -24.26 12.93 -9.22
N PRO A 55 -25.57 13.15 -9.02
CA PRO A 55 -26.26 14.32 -9.55
C PRO A 55 -25.63 15.63 -9.09
N GLU A 56 -25.54 16.64 -9.96
CA GLU A 56 -24.86 17.92 -9.68
C GLU A 56 -25.43 18.67 -8.47
N ASP A 57 -26.74 18.60 -8.26
CA ASP A 57 -27.42 19.21 -7.12
C ASP A 57 -27.03 18.56 -5.78
N ILE A 58 -26.87 17.24 -5.78
CA ILE A 58 -26.38 16.50 -4.61
C ILE A 58 -24.89 16.76 -4.41
N ARG A 59 -24.09 16.72 -5.50
CA ARG A 59 -22.65 16.98 -5.47
C ARG A 59 -22.37 18.33 -4.81
N ALA A 60 -22.98 19.41 -5.29
CA ALA A 60 -22.81 20.73 -4.71
C ALA A 60 -23.22 20.80 -3.22
N GLY A 61 -24.20 20.02 -2.80
CA GLY A 61 -24.66 19.98 -1.41
C GLY A 61 -23.75 19.20 -0.45
N VAL A 62 -22.86 18.34 -0.97
CA VAL A 62 -21.98 17.49 -0.15
C VAL A 62 -20.49 17.80 -0.33
N SER A 63 -20.12 18.63 -1.30
CA SER A 63 -18.72 18.91 -1.65
C SER A 63 -17.87 19.41 -0.49
N ASP A 64 -18.43 20.17 0.45
CA ASP A 64 -17.69 20.76 1.57
C ASP A 64 -17.60 19.84 2.81
N VAL A 65 -18.26 18.67 2.77
CA VAL A 65 -18.25 17.71 3.88
C VAL A 65 -16.94 16.91 3.84
N THR A 66 -16.24 16.86 4.97
CA THR A 66 -15.01 16.07 5.10
C THR A 66 -15.30 14.58 5.11
N LEU A 67 -14.34 13.76 4.67
CA LEU A 67 -14.49 12.30 4.72
C LEU A 67 -14.62 11.75 6.14
N ALA A 68 -14.09 12.46 7.15
CA ALA A 68 -14.27 12.12 8.56
C ALA A 68 -15.71 12.37 9.06
N GLU A 69 -16.36 13.44 8.58
CA GLU A 69 -17.71 13.83 8.99
C GLU A 69 -18.79 13.11 8.19
N ALA A 70 -18.52 12.80 6.92
CA ALA A 70 -19.48 12.22 5.98
C ALA A 70 -20.23 10.98 6.50
N PRO A 71 -19.58 10.02 7.20
CA PRO A 71 -20.29 8.90 7.78
C PRO A 71 -21.39 9.29 8.78
N THR A 72 -21.18 10.38 9.52
CA THR A 72 -22.13 10.84 10.54
C THR A 72 -23.16 11.81 9.97
N GLU A 73 -22.71 12.73 9.11
CA GLU A 73 -23.55 13.77 8.50
C GLU A 73 -24.55 13.20 7.47
N PHE A 74 -24.17 12.10 6.80
CA PHE A 74 -25.06 11.49 5.83
C PHE A 74 -26.10 10.60 6.50
N GLY A 75 -27.27 11.17 6.74
CA GLY A 75 -28.44 10.39 7.17
C GLY A 75 -28.78 9.27 6.19
N GLY A 76 -29.46 8.21 6.66
CA GLY A 76 -29.71 6.99 5.86
C GLY A 76 -30.42 7.22 4.51
N ARG A 77 -31.24 8.27 4.39
CA ARG A 77 -31.88 8.64 3.12
C ARG A 77 -30.89 9.23 2.11
N LEU A 78 -29.95 10.06 2.56
CA LEU A 78 -28.90 10.62 1.70
C LEU A 78 -27.95 9.50 1.27
N ARG A 79 -27.53 8.64 2.21
CA ARG A 79 -26.67 7.48 1.91
C ARG A 79 -27.23 6.58 0.81
N THR A 80 -28.53 6.27 0.87
CA THR A 80 -29.17 5.40 -0.14
C THR A 80 -29.25 6.06 -1.52
N ALA A 81 -29.22 7.40 -1.58
CA ALA A 81 -29.22 8.17 -2.82
C ALA A 81 -27.82 8.37 -3.41
N LEU A 82 -26.75 8.09 -2.65
CA LEU A 82 -25.38 8.17 -3.15
C LEU A 82 -25.09 7.03 -4.14
N PRO A 83 -24.17 7.23 -5.10
CA PRO A 83 -23.64 6.15 -5.93
C PRO A 83 -23.07 4.98 -5.12
N ALA A 84 -23.08 3.79 -5.70
CA ALA A 84 -22.52 2.60 -5.06
C ALA A 84 -21.04 2.76 -4.71
N SER A 85 -20.26 3.46 -5.55
CA SER A 85 -18.84 3.78 -5.31
C SER A 85 -18.65 4.60 -4.02
N VAL A 86 -19.46 5.64 -3.83
CA VAL A 86 -19.40 6.50 -2.64
C VAL A 86 -19.90 5.77 -1.40
N GLN A 87 -20.99 4.99 -1.53
CA GLN A 87 -21.48 4.16 -0.42
C GLN A 87 -20.42 3.16 0.06
N ASP A 88 -19.76 2.48 -0.88
CA ASP A 88 -18.70 1.52 -0.58
C ASP A 88 -17.49 2.21 0.07
N LEU A 89 -17.08 3.38 -0.44
CA LEU A 89 -16.00 4.17 0.17
C LEU A 89 -16.34 4.55 1.63
N LEU A 90 -17.54 5.05 1.89
CA LEU A 90 -17.96 5.41 3.25
C LEU A 90 -17.98 4.19 4.17
N HIS A 91 -18.47 3.06 3.68
CA HIS A 91 -18.47 1.80 4.43
C HIS A 91 -17.03 1.34 4.75
N GLN A 92 -16.11 1.45 3.79
CA GLN A 92 -14.71 1.14 4.00
C GLN A 92 -14.06 2.08 5.02
N ILE A 93 -14.35 3.38 4.99
CA ILE A 93 -13.87 4.34 6.00
C ILE A 93 -14.36 3.94 7.39
N GLU A 94 -15.65 3.64 7.56
CA GLU A 94 -16.22 3.26 8.85
C GLU A 94 -15.68 1.93 9.40
N SER A 95 -15.42 0.95 8.52
CA SER A 95 -15.06 -0.41 8.92
C SER A 95 -13.56 -0.67 8.96
N LYS A 96 -12.75 0.05 8.17
CA LYS A 96 -11.31 -0.23 7.99
C LYS A 96 -10.40 0.84 8.57
N VAL A 97 -10.93 2.02 8.91
CA VAL A 97 -10.13 3.09 9.51
C VAL A 97 -10.36 3.08 11.02
N HIS A 98 -9.26 2.98 11.76
CA HIS A 98 -9.26 3.01 13.22
C HIS A 98 -8.33 4.11 13.69
N ASP A 99 -8.89 5.15 14.32
CA ASP A 99 -8.13 6.30 14.83
C ASP A 99 -7.18 6.90 13.77
N GLY A 100 -7.71 7.13 12.56
CA GLY A 100 -6.93 7.66 11.43
C GLY A 100 -5.93 6.68 10.83
N THR A 101 -5.97 5.39 11.22
CA THR A 101 -5.03 4.36 10.76
C THR A 101 -5.73 3.24 9.99
N ILE A 102 -5.16 2.83 8.85
CA ILE A 102 -5.59 1.65 8.08
C ILE A 102 -4.57 0.53 8.27
N TYR A 103 -5.05 -0.70 8.46
CA TYR A 103 -4.20 -1.87 8.65
C TYR A 103 -4.30 -2.84 7.48
N ALA A 104 -3.19 -3.06 6.77
CA ALA A 104 -3.11 -4.04 5.68
C ALA A 104 -2.22 -5.22 6.10
N TYR A 105 -2.76 -6.43 6.02
CA TYR A 105 -2.05 -7.68 6.25
C TYR A 105 -1.47 -8.24 4.95
N VAL A 106 -0.24 -8.72 5.03
CA VAL A 106 0.45 -9.47 3.99
C VAL A 106 1.10 -10.69 4.63
N GLY A 107 0.59 -11.87 4.31
CA GLY A 107 1.14 -13.14 4.76
C GLY A 107 2.24 -13.62 3.84
N LEU A 108 3.40 -13.97 4.39
CA LEU A 108 4.59 -14.33 3.61
C LEU A 108 5.33 -15.49 4.27
N GLU A 109 5.51 -16.57 3.51
CA GLU A 109 6.25 -17.74 3.95
C GLU A 109 6.98 -18.39 2.77
N ALA A 110 8.29 -18.56 2.89
CA ALA A 110 9.14 -19.28 1.95
C ALA A 110 8.99 -18.85 0.47
N GLY A 111 8.85 -17.55 0.21
CA GLY A 111 8.63 -17.03 -1.14
C GLY A 111 7.16 -16.79 -1.48
N ASP A 112 6.26 -17.56 -0.87
CA ASP A 112 4.84 -17.54 -1.18
C ASP A 112 4.10 -16.41 -0.44
N CYS A 113 3.14 -15.79 -1.11
CA CYS A 113 2.13 -14.96 -0.48
C CYS A 113 0.95 -15.83 -0.01
N THR A 114 0.82 -15.99 1.30
CA THR A 114 -0.21 -16.85 1.91
C THR A 114 -1.56 -16.15 2.06
N GLY A 115 -1.59 -14.83 1.87
CA GLY A 115 -2.81 -14.04 1.76
C GLY A 115 -2.59 -12.55 1.96
N THR A 116 -3.52 -11.74 1.45
CA THR A 116 -3.53 -10.29 1.66
C THR A 116 -4.92 -9.80 2.05
N ALA A 117 -5.01 -8.84 2.96
CA ALA A 117 -6.28 -8.28 3.42
C ALA A 117 -6.13 -6.88 4.00
N VAL A 118 -7.18 -6.06 3.91
CA VAL A 118 -7.33 -4.88 4.81
C VAL A 118 -8.15 -5.33 6.01
N LEU A 119 -7.61 -5.16 7.21
CA LEU A 119 -8.21 -5.64 8.44
C LEU A 119 -9.30 -4.67 8.95
N GLU A 120 -10.32 -5.24 9.59
CA GLU A 120 -11.37 -4.49 10.32
C GLU A 120 -11.05 -4.34 11.80
N THR A 121 -10.05 -5.05 12.29
CA THR A 121 -9.62 -4.93 13.68
C THR A 121 -8.09 -5.06 13.75
N PRO A 122 -7.40 -4.04 14.27
CA PRO A 122 -5.97 -4.12 14.52
C PRO A 122 -5.71 -5.13 15.64
N GLY A 123 -5.15 -6.29 15.28
CA GLY A 123 -4.82 -7.36 16.24
C GLY A 123 -5.46 -8.70 15.95
N ASP A 124 -6.28 -8.82 14.88
CA ASP A 124 -6.89 -10.09 14.49
C ASP A 124 -5.88 -11.16 14.06
N ARG A 125 -4.64 -10.77 13.76
CA ARG A 125 -3.60 -11.65 13.25
C ARG A 125 -2.31 -11.45 14.02
N GLU A 126 -1.72 -12.56 14.44
CA GLU A 126 -0.36 -12.56 14.97
C GLU A 126 0.62 -12.37 13.81
N VAL A 127 1.46 -11.34 13.90
CA VAL A 127 2.42 -10.99 12.85
C VAL A 127 3.84 -10.93 13.39
N GLY A 128 4.82 -11.26 12.56
CA GLY A 128 6.23 -11.13 12.93
C GLY A 128 6.74 -9.69 12.86
N TYR A 129 6.09 -8.87 12.02
CA TYR A 129 6.50 -7.50 11.74
C TYR A 129 5.30 -6.58 11.66
N VAL A 130 5.47 -5.38 12.23
CA VAL A 130 4.60 -4.23 11.96
C VAL A 130 5.45 -3.15 11.34
N VAL A 131 5.14 -2.77 10.11
CA VAL A 131 5.73 -1.60 9.43
C VAL A 131 4.70 -0.49 9.49
N HIS A 132 5.07 0.64 10.06
CA HIS A 132 4.12 1.72 10.33
C HIS A 132 4.68 3.07 9.90
N GLY A 133 3.80 3.97 9.51
CA GLY A 133 4.17 5.33 9.14
C GLY A 133 3.03 6.06 8.42
N PRO A 134 3.22 7.36 8.15
CA PRO A 134 2.14 8.21 7.65
C PRO A 134 1.75 7.87 6.22
N TYR A 135 0.48 8.11 5.88
CA TYR A 135 -0.12 7.88 4.57
C TYR A 135 0.75 8.44 3.43
N GLU A 136 1.27 9.66 3.59
CA GLU A 136 2.12 10.32 2.59
C GLU A 136 3.41 9.57 2.28
N THR A 137 3.97 8.82 3.23
CA THR A 137 5.13 7.97 2.98
C THR A 137 4.75 6.75 2.14
N TRP A 138 3.63 6.10 2.47
CA TRP A 138 3.11 4.95 1.73
C TRP A 138 2.74 5.31 0.29
N ARG A 139 2.06 6.45 0.11
CA ARG A 139 1.74 7.00 -1.20
C ARG A 139 3.01 7.19 -2.04
N ARG A 140 4.05 7.82 -1.47
CA ARG A 140 5.33 8.00 -2.17
C ARG A 140 5.96 6.68 -2.58
N ILE A 141 5.83 5.63 -1.78
CA ILE A 141 6.31 4.28 -2.12
C ILE A 141 5.55 3.71 -3.33
N ILE A 142 4.23 3.85 -3.33
CA ILE A 142 3.38 3.47 -4.48
C ILE A 142 3.76 4.30 -5.72
N ASP A 143 4.13 5.56 -5.54
CA ASP A 143 4.63 6.45 -6.61
C ASP A 143 6.11 6.16 -6.98
N GLY A 144 6.73 5.12 -6.43
CA GLY A 144 8.06 4.62 -6.80
C GLY A 144 9.21 4.98 -5.88
N ARG A 145 8.95 5.53 -4.68
CA ARG A 145 9.95 5.68 -3.63
C ARG A 145 10.40 4.30 -3.11
N PRO A 146 11.71 4.04 -2.95
CA PRO A 146 12.16 2.77 -2.41
C PRO A 146 11.70 2.56 -0.96
N ALA A 147 11.00 1.46 -0.68
CA ALA A 147 10.51 1.14 0.66
C ALA A 147 11.65 1.03 1.70
N VAL A 148 12.81 0.51 1.28
CA VAL A 148 14.00 0.43 2.13
C VAL A 148 14.52 1.82 2.50
N SER A 149 14.48 2.77 1.57
CA SER A 149 14.89 4.16 1.84
C SER A 149 14.04 4.77 2.95
N ALA A 150 12.71 4.57 2.88
CA ALA A 150 11.79 5.07 3.89
C ALA A 150 12.03 4.46 5.29
N VAL A 151 12.40 3.18 5.37
CA VAL A 151 12.80 2.56 6.64
C VAL A 151 14.13 3.13 7.15
N LEU A 152 15.11 3.32 6.28
CA LEU A 152 16.44 3.83 6.65
C LEU A 152 16.41 5.30 7.08
N SER A 153 15.56 6.13 6.46
CA SER A 153 15.37 7.52 6.87
C SER A 153 14.57 7.67 8.16
N GLY A 154 13.84 6.62 8.56
CA GLY A 154 12.96 6.61 9.72
C GLY A 154 11.54 7.08 9.42
N ASP A 155 11.21 7.32 8.14
CA ASP A 155 9.85 7.68 7.70
C ASP A 155 8.88 6.50 7.84
N LEU A 156 9.40 5.27 7.73
CA LEU A 156 8.72 4.05 8.14
C LEU A 156 9.38 3.45 9.38
N GLY A 157 8.59 3.34 10.45
CA GLY A 157 8.93 2.61 11.64
C GLY A 157 8.70 1.11 11.48
N VAL A 158 9.48 0.31 12.21
CA VAL A 158 9.38 -1.15 12.21
C VAL A 158 9.34 -1.65 13.64
N THR A 159 8.34 -2.49 13.96
CA THR A 159 8.26 -3.28 15.18
C THR A 159 8.47 -4.75 14.83
N GLY A 160 9.27 -5.45 15.66
CA GLY A 160 9.76 -6.81 15.38
C GLY A 160 11.29 -6.86 15.35
N ASN A 161 11.86 -7.94 14.81
CA ASN A 161 13.31 -8.09 14.74
C ASN A 161 13.89 -7.27 13.58
N ARG A 162 14.22 -5.99 13.83
CA ARG A 162 14.76 -5.05 12.84
C ARG A 162 16.02 -5.55 12.13
N LEU A 163 16.96 -6.17 12.85
CA LEU A 163 18.18 -6.73 12.25
C LEU A 163 17.86 -7.83 11.24
N ARG A 164 16.84 -8.65 11.54
CA ARG A 164 16.33 -9.63 10.58
C ARG A 164 15.67 -8.95 9.40
N LEU A 165 14.79 -7.97 9.60
CA LEU A 165 14.15 -7.26 8.48
C LEU A 165 15.19 -6.64 7.52
N LEU A 166 16.23 -5.98 8.05
CA LEU A 166 17.29 -5.38 7.23
C LEU A 166 18.10 -6.43 6.44
N ARG A 167 18.24 -7.65 6.96
CA ARG A 167 18.84 -8.77 6.21
C ARG A 167 18.01 -9.14 4.99
N TYR A 168 16.69 -8.94 5.05
CA TYR A 168 15.74 -9.15 3.95
C TYR A 168 15.26 -7.82 3.34
N ALA A 169 16.10 -6.78 3.36
CA ALA A 169 15.77 -5.49 2.77
C ALA A 169 15.42 -5.60 1.27
N SER A 170 16.01 -6.55 0.55
CA SER A 170 15.64 -6.85 -0.84
C SER A 170 14.19 -7.32 -0.99
N VAL A 171 13.69 -8.14 -0.06
CA VAL A 171 12.29 -8.58 -0.02
C VAL A 171 11.38 -7.38 0.25
N LEU A 172 11.70 -6.57 1.26
CA LEU A 172 10.95 -5.35 1.56
C LEU A 172 10.89 -4.40 0.36
N GLN A 173 12.01 -4.23 -0.34
CA GLN A 173 12.08 -3.42 -1.55
C GLN A 173 11.18 -3.97 -2.63
N LEU A 174 11.23 -5.29 -2.87
CA LEU A 174 10.43 -5.94 -3.89
C LEU A 174 8.92 -5.84 -3.59
N LEU A 175 8.52 -5.95 -2.32
CA LEU A 175 7.12 -5.72 -1.92
C LEU A 175 6.65 -4.30 -2.31
N GLY A 176 7.46 -3.28 -2.01
CA GLY A 176 7.16 -1.90 -2.41
C GLY A 176 7.14 -1.71 -3.93
N ASP A 177 8.04 -2.38 -4.65
CA ASP A 177 8.11 -2.33 -6.10
C ASP A 177 6.88 -2.97 -6.77
N ILE A 178 6.45 -4.13 -6.27
CA ILE A 178 5.24 -4.80 -6.74
C ILE A 178 4.01 -3.94 -6.44
N ALA A 179 3.96 -3.28 -5.27
CA ALA A 179 2.88 -2.38 -4.92
C ALA A 179 2.81 -1.18 -5.88
N ALA A 180 3.95 -0.62 -6.29
CA ALA A 180 4.03 0.48 -7.26
C ALA A 180 3.63 0.08 -8.69
N GLU A 181 3.73 -1.20 -9.04
CA GLU A 181 3.29 -1.73 -10.34
C GLU A 181 1.78 -2.01 -10.40
N VAL A 182 1.10 -2.08 -9.25
CA VAL A 182 -0.36 -2.23 -9.20
C VAL A 182 -1.01 -0.88 -9.52
N GLU A 183 -1.88 -0.88 -10.53
CA GLU A 183 -2.69 0.30 -10.87
C GLU A 183 -3.48 0.76 -9.65
N THR A 184 -3.14 1.97 -9.18
CA THR A 184 -3.64 2.52 -7.92
C THR A 184 -4.13 3.95 -8.16
N THR A 185 -5.39 4.19 -7.82
CA THR A 185 -5.96 5.55 -7.77
C THR A 185 -5.80 6.09 -6.35
N HIS A 186 -5.08 7.20 -6.20
CA HIS A 186 -4.93 7.87 -4.92
C HIS A 186 -6.19 8.68 -4.59
N LEU A 187 -6.77 8.44 -3.42
CA LEU A 187 -7.96 9.17 -2.95
C LEU A 187 -7.64 10.58 -2.45
N PHE A 188 -6.40 10.80 -2.01
CA PHE A 188 -5.96 12.05 -1.39
C PHE A 188 -4.89 12.73 -2.28
N PRO A 189 -4.80 14.07 -2.31
CA PRO A 189 -3.70 14.80 -2.97
C PRO A 189 -2.38 14.66 -2.19
N GLY A 190 -1.23 14.90 -2.85
CA GLY A 190 0.08 14.51 -2.34
C GLY A 190 0.99 15.68 -2.02
N GLY A 191 1.85 15.50 -1.01
CA GLY A 191 2.91 16.44 -0.65
C GLY A 191 4.15 16.36 -1.56
N THR A 192 5.02 17.37 -1.49
CA THR A 192 6.31 17.38 -2.19
C THR A 192 7.42 16.75 -1.35
N ALA A 193 8.28 15.94 -1.97
CA ALA A 193 9.43 15.31 -1.32
C ALA A 193 10.51 16.33 -0.92
N HIS A 194 11.25 16.03 0.15
CA HIS A 194 12.35 16.88 0.61
C HIS A 194 13.68 16.55 -0.09
N PRO A 195 14.57 17.53 -0.35
CA PRO A 195 15.80 17.29 -1.15
C PRO A 195 16.74 16.20 -0.61
N GLY A 196 16.84 16.03 0.71
CA GLY A 196 17.69 15.00 1.33
C GLY A 196 17.16 13.57 1.13
N GLU A 197 15.83 13.42 1.03
CA GLU A 197 15.15 12.16 0.74
C GLU A 197 15.44 11.71 -0.69
N VAL A 198 15.38 12.64 -1.65
CA VAL A 198 15.65 12.37 -3.07
C VAL A 198 17.03 11.75 -3.28
N VAL A 199 18.04 12.21 -2.52
CA VAL A 199 19.40 11.68 -2.61
C VAL A 199 19.49 10.25 -2.09
N LEU A 200 18.85 9.96 -0.95
CA LEU A 200 18.83 8.61 -0.37
C LEU A 200 18.05 7.64 -1.25
N ASP A 201 16.89 8.07 -1.75
CA ASP A 201 16.06 7.28 -2.66
C ASP A 201 16.84 6.87 -3.90
N GLU A 202 17.58 7.81 -4.51
CA GLU A 202 18.39 7.51 -5.68
C GLU A 202 19.54 6.55 -5.37
N ALA A 203 20.18 6.71 -4.21
CA ALA A 203 21.25 5.81 -3.77
C ALA A 203 20.76 4.36 -3.54
N VAL A 204 19.52 4.18 -3.06
CA VAL A 204 18.90 2.86 -2.90
C VAL A 204 18.42 2.30 -4.24
N ARG A 205 17.93 3.16 -5.15
CA ARG A 205 17.37 2.76 -6.44
C ARG A 205 18.44 2.24 -7.42
N GLN A 206 19.62 2.86 -7.45
CA GLN A 206 20.71 2.51 -8.39
C GLN A 206 21.15 1.02 -8.31
N PRO A 207 21.45 0.45 -7.12
CA PRO A 207 21.78 -0.97 -6.98
C PRO A 207 20.64 -1.92 -7.42
N VAL A 208 19.40 -1.54 -7.12
CA VAL A 208 18.20 -2.36 -7.38
C VAL A 208 17.89 -2.42 -8.87
N ILE A 209 17.97 -1.30 -9.59
CA ILE A 209 17.77 -1.26 -11.05
C ILE A 209 18.79 -2.14 -11.77
N LEU A 210 20.05 -2.12 -11.34
CA LEU A 210 21.09 -2.98 -11.92
C LEU A 210 20.80 -4.47 -11.71
N GLY A 211 20.24 -4.84 -10.54
CA GLY A 211 19.73 -6.20 -10.28
C GLY A 211 18.58 -6.58 -11.22
N ARG A 212 17.52 -5.76 -11.29
CA ARG A 212 16.35 -6.05 -12.15
C ARG A 212 16.68 -6.10 -13.65
N LEU A 213 17.63 -5.29 -14.12
CA LEU A 213 18.09 -5.35 -15.52
C LEU A 213 18.80 -6.68 -15.81
N ALA A 214 19.62 -7.16 -14.87
CA ALA A 214 20.24 -8.48 -14.98
C ALA A 214 19.19 -9.59 -14.98
N GLU A 215 18.19 -9.53 -14.09
CA GLU A 215 17.08 -10.48 -14.02
C GLU A 215 16.22 -10.49 -15.30
N ARG A 216 15.86 -9.31 -15.84
CA ARG A 216 15.13 -9.23 -17.13
C ARG A 216 15.92 -9.85 -18.27
N GLN A 217 17.24 -9.67 -18.32
CA GLN A 217 18.06 -10.32 -19.34
C GLN A 217 18.14 -11.84 -19.17
N VAL A 218 18.22 -12.32 -17.92
CA VAL A 218 18.18 -13.76 -17.62
C VAL A 218 16.83 -14.35 -17.98
N SER A 219 15.72 -13.73 -17.58
CA SER A 219 14.35 -14.18 -17.93
C SER A 219 14.13 -14.21 -19.45
N LEU A 220 14.56 -13.17 -20.18
CA LEU A 220 14.51 -13.15 -21.65
C LEU A 220 15.39 -14.23 -22.28
N ALA A 221 16.56 -14.51 -21.72
CA ALA A 221 17.45 -15.58 -22.20
C ALA A 221 16.85 -16.97 -21.94
N THR A 222 16.28 -17.21 -20.76
CA THR A 222 15.61 -18.47 -20.40
C THR A 222 14.37 -18.71 -21.27
N LYS A 223 13.62 -17.64 -21.58
CA LYS A 223 12.46 -17.69 -22.48
C LYS A 223 12.85 -17.90 -23.95
N ALA A 224 14.03 -17.42 -24.37
CA ALA A 224 14.59 -17.70 -25.69
C ALA A 224 15.21 -19.11 -25.81
N LEU A 225 15.61 -19.72 -24.69
CA LEU A 225 16.20 -21.06 -24.61
C LEU A 225 15.19 -22.19 -24.37
N SER A 226 13.89 -21.88 -24.29
CA SER A 226 12.81 -22.87 -24.16
C SER A 226 12.07 -23.06 -25.50
N PRO A 227 12.46 -24.03 -26.36
CA PRO A 227 11.65 -24.42 -27.50
C PRO A 227 10.67 -25.52 -27.06
N PHE A 228 9.37 -25.17 -27.03
CA PHE A 228 8.21 -26.02 -26.76
C PHE A 228 8.01 -26.53 -25.32
#